data_AF-A0A2S1LKK5-F1
#
_entry.id   AF-A0A2S1LKK5-F1
#
_cell.length_a   1.000
_cell.length_b   1.000
_cell.length_c   1.000
_cell.angle_alpha   90.00
_cell.angle_beta   90.00
_cell.angle_gamma   90.00
#
_symmetry.space_group_name_H-M   'P 1'
#
loop_
_entity.id
_entity.type
_entity.pdbx_description
1 polymer ?
#
loop_
_entity_poly.entity_id
_entity_poly.type
_entity_poly.pdbx_seq_one_letter_code
_entity_poly.pdbx_strand_id
1 'polypeptide(L)'
;MREIMFLCCCFLFINCTAPKKYIDLASSPWKAKNIRLDIKSLENWQHKDIIEDTIPGISLDKTYRELLKKRKGQSVIVAVIDEEIDIHNVDFKKSIWTNVKEIEGNGIGYANKNCTVS
;
A
#
# COMPACT_ATOMS: atom_id res chain seq x y z
N MET A 1 31.92 -25.96 -38.50
CA MET A 1 30.45 -26.08 -38.34
C MET A 1 30.05 -26.99 -37.16
N ARG A 2 30.79 -26.97 -36.05
CA ARG A 2 30.47 -27.75 -34.83
C ARG A 2 30.21 -26.86 -33.62
N GLU A 3 30.82 -25.67 -33.60
CA GLU A 3 30.71 -24.70 -32.51
C GLU A 3 29.48 -23.76 -32.61
N ILE A 4 28.89 -23.59 -33.79
CA ILE A 4 27.68 -22.76 -33.97
C ILE A 4 26.40 -23.51 -33.54
N MET A 5 26.46 -24.85 -33.43
CA MET A 5 25.31 -25.67 -33.03
C MET A 5 25.07 -25.66 -31.50
N PHE A 6 26.08 -25.32 -30.69
CA PHE A 6 25.94 -25.25 -29.24
C PHE A 6 25.35 -23.91 -28.75
N LEU A 7 25.49 -22.83 -29.53
CA LEU A 7 24.95 -21.51 -29.16
C LEU A 7 23.43 -21.38 -29.36
N CYS A 8 22.83 -22.26 -30.15
CA CYS A 8 21.40 -22.20 -30.49
C CYS A 8 20.51 -22.94 -29.47
N CYS A 9 21.04 -23.91 -28.72
CA CYS A 9 20.25 -24.68 -27.73
C CYS A 9 19.99 -23.93 -26.42
N CYS A 10 20.77 -22.89 -26.09
CA CYS A 10 20.62 -22.17 -24.82
C CYS A 10 19.52 -21.11 -24.84
N PHE A 11 18.99 -20.74 -26.01
CA PHE A 11 17.94 -19.71 -26.15
C PHE A 11 16.51 -20.22 -25.98
N LEU A 12 16.29 -21.54 -25.82
CA LEU A 12 14.95 -22.15 -25.84
C LEU A 12 14.33 -22.43 -24.47
N PHE A 13 14.95 -22.07 -23.34
CA PHE A 13 14.44 -22.42 -22.00
C PHE A 13 14.16 -21.26 -21.04
N ILE A 14 14.13 -20.01 -21.50
CA ILE A 14 13.76 -18.87 -20.64
C ILE A 14 12.29 -18.50 -20.87
N ASN A 15 11.38 -19.38 -20.45
CA ASN A 15 10.00 -18.99 -20.16
C ASN A 15 9.76 -19.17 -18.66
N CYS A 16 10.16 -18.16 -17.87
CA CYS A 16 9.72 -18.05 -16.49
C CYS A 16 8.40 -17.27 -16.45
N THR A 17 7.29 -17.95 -16.72
CA THR A 17 5.97 -17.43 -16.39
C THR A 17 5.67 -17.87 -14.96
N ALA A 18 5.91 -16.99 -13.99
CA ALA A 18 5.42 -17.22 -12.64
C ALA A 18 3.88 -17.33 -12.71
N PRO A 19 3.26 -18.40 -12.18
CA PRO A 19 1.81 -18.48 -12.12
C PRO A 19 1.31 -17.31 -11.27
N LYS A 20 0.51 -16.43 -11.87
CA LYS A 20 -0.23 -15.42 -11.11
C LYS A 20 -1.27 -16.17 -10.29
N LYS A 21 -0.96 -16.41 -9.02
CA LYS A 21 -1.87 -17.03 -8.07
C LYS A 21 -2.94 -16.00 -7.71
N TYR A 22 -3.97 -15.90 -8.53
CA TYR A 22 -5.19 -15.22 -8.15
C TYR A 22 -5.85 -16.06 -7.05
N ILE A 23 -6.19 -15.43 -5.93
CA ILE A 23 -7.02 -16.06 -4.91
C ILE A 23 -8.40 -16.18 -5.55
N ASP A 24 -8.77 -17.41 -5.91
CA ASP A 24 -10.13 -17.69 -6.35
C ASP A 24 -11.04 -17.61 -5.13
N LEU A 25 -11.78 -16.50 -5.06
CA LEU A 25 -12.72 -16.26 -3.98
C LEU A 25 -13.94 -17.21 -3.98
N ALA A 26 -14.15 -17.95 -5.06
CA ALA A 26 -15.26 -18.89 -5.16
C ALA A 26 -14.89 -20.33 -4.77
N SER A 27 -13.61 -20.73 -4.86
CA SER A 27 -13.19 -22.13 -4.61
C SER A 27 -12.58 -22.40 -3.24
N SER A 28 -12.31 -21.36 -2.44
CA SER A 28 -11.82 -21.56 -1.09
C SER A 28 -12.98 -21.92 -0.15
N PRO A 29 -12.82 -22.90 0.77
CA PRO A 29 -13.87 -23.32 1.69
C PRO A 29 -13.97 -22.29 2.84
N TRP A 30 -14.38 -21.06 2.52
CA TRP A 30 -14.61 -20.07 3.56
C TRP A 30 -15.94 -20.34 4.21
N LYS A 31 -15.84 -20.84 5.43
CA LYS A 31 -16.98 -20.94 6.32
C LYS A 31 -17.39 -19.51 6.67
N ALA A 32 -18.43 -19.02 6.01
CA ALA A 32 -19.05 -17.75 6.35
C ALA A 32 -19.37 -17.75 7.85
N LYS A 33 -18.70 -16.88 8.58
CA LYS A 33 -18.84 -16.79 10.04
C LYS A 33 -20.11 -15.97 10.30
N ASN A 34 -21.24 -16.66 10.51
CA ASN A 34 -22.50 -15.98 10.78
C ASN A 34 -22.53 -15.52 12.24
N ILE A 35 -22.02 -14.32 12.49
CA ILE A 35 -21.94 -13.70 13.82
C ILE A 35 -22.62 -12.33 13.76
N ARG A 36 -23.37 -12.03 14.81
CA ARG A 36 -23.93 -10.69 15.02
C ARG A 36 -22.79 -9.72 15.36
N LEU A 37 -22.56 -8.75 14.49
CA LEU A 37 -21.62 -7.67 14.72
C LEU A 37 -22.19 -6.68 15.75
N ASP A 38 -21.34 -6.22 16.67
CA ASP A 38 -21.65 -5.11 17.58
C ASP A 38 -21.11 -3.79 17.02
N ILE A 39 -21.63 -2.65 17.48
CA ILE A 39 -21.19 -1.33 16.97
C ILE A 39 -19.69 -1.12 17.20
N LYS A 40 -19.15 -1.65 18.29
CA LYS A 40 -17.74 -1.57 18.64
C LYS A 40 -16.84 -2.30 17.63
N SER A 41 -17.30 -3.43 17.09
CA SER A 41 -16.56 -4.21 16.08
C SER A 41 -16.47 -3.51 14.72
N LEU A 42 -17.35 -2.53 14.45
CA LEU A 42 -17.31 -1.70 13.24
C LEU A 42 -16.34 -0.52 13.36
N GLU A 43 -15.78 -0.25 14.54
CA GLU A 43 -14.72 0.76 14.65
C GLU A 43 -13.50 0.34 13.80
N ASN A 44 -12.99 1.28 13.00
CA ASN A 44 -11.91 1.05 12.05
C ASN A 44 -12.19 -0.13 11.10
N TRP A 45 -13.44 -0.28 10.65
CA TRP A 45 -13.86 -1.32 9.71
C TRP A 45 -12.94 -1.43 8.48
N GLN A 46 -12.38 -0.30 8.02
CA GLN A 46 -11.49 -0.26 6.87
C GLN A 46 -10.20 -1.07 7.10
N HIS A 47 -9.77 -1.31 8.34
CA HIS A 47 -8.58 -2.11 8.66
C HIS A 47 -8.83 -3.63 8.76
N LYS A 48 -10.10 -4.05 8.76
CA LYS A 48 -10.54 -5.43 9.04
C LYS A 48 -10.32 -6.38 7.86
N ASP A 49 -10.34 -7.67 8.16
CA ASP A 49 -10.21 -8.76 7.20
C ASP A 49 -11.52 -9.54 7.08
N ILE A 50 -11.96 -9.82 5.85
CA ILE A 50 -13.22 -10.51 5.59
C ILE A 50 -13.25 -11.93 6.17
N ILE A 51 -12.11 -12.61 6.27
CA ILE A 51 -12.01 -14.00 6.74
C ILE A 51 -11.95 -14.03 8.27
N GLU A 52 -11.16 -13.16 8.90
CA GLU A 52 -10.96 -13.15 10.36
C GLU A 52 -12.09 -12.42 11.10
N ASP A 53 -12.50 -11.28 10.57
CA ASP A 53 -13.39 -10.32 11.24
C ASP A 53 -14.81 -10.32 10.66
N THR A 54 -15.06 -10.99 9.52
CA THR A 54 -16.36 -10.96 8.78
C THR A 54 -16.68 -9.58 8.18
N ILE A 55 -15.81 -8.59 8.35
CA ILE A 55 -15.98 -7.21 7.87
C ILE A 55 -15.04 -6.99 6.68
N PRO A 56 -15.55 -6.57 5.51
CA PRO A 56 -14.72 -6.33 4.33
C PRO A 56 -13.93 -5.01 4.48
N GLY A 57 -12.66 -5.12 4.88
CA GLY A 57 -11.68 -4.04 4.87
C GLY A 57 -10.45 -4.38 4.02
N ILE A 58 -9.38 -3.58 4.14
CA ILE A 58 -8.12 -3.78 3.41
C ILE A 58 -7.15 -4.76 4.12
N SER A 59 -7.61 -5.46 5.17
CA SER A 59 -6.80 -6.39 5.97
C SER A 59 -5.52 -5.77 6.54
N LEU A 60 -5.60 -4.50 6.97
CA LEU A 60 -4.45 -3.74 7.48
C LEU A 60 -3.92 -4.34 8.79
N ASP A 61 -4.81 -4.63 9.75
CA ASP A 61 -4.44 -5.17 11.06
C ASP A 61 -3.71 -6.52 10.91
N LYS A 62 -4.24 -7.38 10.04
CA LYS A 62 -3.62 -8.66 9.67
C LYS A 62 -2.25 -8.47 9.02
N THR A 63 -2.14 -7.52 8.09
CA THR A 63 -0.89 -7.21 7.39
C THR A 63 0.21 -6.79 8.38
N TYR A 64 -0.11 -5.95 9.37
CA TYR A 64 0.82 -5.60 10.45
C TYR A 64 1.19 -6.82 11.31
N ARG A 65 0.23 -7.68 11.65
CA ARG A 65 0.46 -8.87 12.48
C ARG A 65 1.26 -9.97 11.79
N GLU A 66 1.17 -10.12 10.47
CA GLU A 66 1.69 -11.31 9.78
C GLU A 66 2.79 -10.97 8.78
N LEU A 67 2.57 -9.96 7.94
CA LEU A 67 3.40 -9.69 6.77
C LEU A 67 4.53 -8.70 7.05
N LEU A 68 4.29 -7.71 7.92
CA LEU A 68 5.22 -6.61 8.15
C LEU A 68 6.20 -6.83 9.32
N LYS A 69 5.95 -7.80 10.22
CA LYS A 69 6.79 -8.04 11.43
C LYS A 69 8.30 -8.16 11.19
N LYS A 70 8.71 -8.67 10.02
CA LYS A 70 10.13 -8.89 9.67
C LYS A 70 10.62 -7.97 8.55
N ARG A 71 9.82 -6.99 8.13
CA ARG A 71 10.17 -6.05 7.06
C ARG A 71 10.63 -4.73 7.66
N LYS A 72 11.69 -4.16 7.09
CA LYS A 72 12.13 -2.81 7.42
C LYS A 72 11.37 -1.81 6.54
N GLY A 73 10.83 -0.76 7.15
CA GLY A 73 10.18 0.32 6.43
C GLY A 73 11.17 1.10 5.57
N GLN A 74 10.68 1.67 4.47
CA GLN A 74 11.40 2.63 3.65
C GLN A 74 10.77 4.00 3.84
N SER A 75 11.59 5.05 3.90
CA SER A 75 11.09 6.42 3.90
C SER A 75 10.55 6.76 2.52
N VAL A 76 9.27 7.12 2.46
CA VAL A 76 8.58 7.54 1.25
C VAL A 76 7.96 8.90 1.52
N ILE A 77 8.13 9.84 0.59
CA ILE A 77 7.45 11.14 0.62
C ILE A 77 6.18 10.99 -0.22
N VAL A 78 5.03 11.29 0.38
CA VAL A 78 3.71 11.22 -0.26
C VAL A 78 3.16 12.63 -0.37
N ALA A 79 2.83 13.07 -1.59
CA ALA A 79 2.14 14.33 -1.81
C ALA A 79 0.63 14.10 -1.73
N VAL A 80 -0.06 14.87 -0.88
CA VAL A 80 -1.52 14.90 -0.78
C VAL A 80 -1.99 16.21 -1.43
N ILE A 81 -2.87 16.12 -2.42
CA ILE A 81 -3.40 17.26 -3.16
C ILE A 81 -4.89 17.34 -2.84
N ASP A 82 -5.23 18.17 -1.87
CA ASP A 82 -6.59 18.42 -1.38
C ASP A 82 -6.76 19.93 -1.11
N GLU A 83 -7.95 20.37 -0.70
CA GLU A 83 -8.26 21.78 -0.48
C GLU A 83 -7.42 22.39 0.65
N GLU A 84 -7.42 21.76 1.82
CA GLU A 84 -6.69 22.25 3.00
C GLU A 84 -6.30 21.09 3.93
N ILE A 85 -5.15 21.23 4.59
CA ILE A 85 -4.73 20.32 5.66
C ILE A 85 -4.19 21.15 6.83
N ASP A 86 -4.74 20.93 8.02
CA ASP A 86 -4.22 21.53 9.25
C ASP A 86 -2.89 20.87 9.64
N ILE A 87 -1.78 21.47 9.20
CA ILE A 87 -0.43 20.99 9.52
C ILE A 87 -0.06 21.12 11.01
N HIS A 88 -0.83 21.87 11.81
CA HIS A 88 -0.60 22.09 13.23
C HIS A 88 -1.31 21.05 14.12
N ASN A 89 -2.16 20.21 13.54
CA ASN A 89 -2.79 19.10 14.22
C ASN A 89 -1.73 18.19 14.87
N VAL A 90 -2.00 17.76 16.11
CA VAL A 90 -1.11 16.90 16.90
C VAL A 90 -0.73 15.60 16.19
N ASP A 91 -1.62 15.07 15.36
CA ASP A 91 -1.43 13.79 14.68
C ASP A 91 -0.45 13.89 13.51
N PHE A 92 -0.27 15.07 12.90
CA PHE A 92 0.62 15.24 11.75
C PHE A 92 2.03 15.69 12.11
N LYS A 93 2.29 16.14 13.36
CA LYS A 93 3.57 16.73 13.78
C LYS A 93 4.82 15.91 13.46
N LYS A 94 4.70 14.59 13.36
CA LYS A 94 5.82 13.67 13.07
C LYS A 94 5.92 13.23 11.61
N SER A 95 4.96 13.62 10.78
CA SER A 95 4.78 13.11 9.42
C SER A 95 4.86 14.19 8.33
N ILE A 96 4.97 15.47 8.71
CA ILE A 96 5.15 16.58 7.77
C ILE A 96 6.59 16.62 7.25
N TRP A 97 6.72 16.65 5.92
CA TRP A 97 7.98 16.87 5.23
C TRP A 97 8.02 18.30 4.68
N THR A 98 9.18 18.96 4.77
CA THR A 98 9.38 20.34 4.29
C THR A 98 10.31 20.37 3.09
N ASN A 99 9.86 20.98 1.99
CA ASN A 99 10.69 21.20 0.81
C ASN A 99 11.56 22.45 0.96
N VAL A 100 12.81 22.28 1.39
CA VAL A 100 13.76 23.40 1.60
C VAL A 100 14.08 24.17 0.30
N LYS A 101 13.79 23.61 -0.87
CA LYS A 101 14.06 24.24 -2.17
C LYS A 101 12.87 25.01 -2.75
N GLU A 102 11.74 25.06 -2.03
CA GLU A 102 10.61 25.87 -2.47
C GLU A 102 10.93 27.35 -2.31
N ILE A 103 10.58 28.13 -3.34
CA ILE A 103 10.64 29.59 -3.33
C ILE A 103 9.21 30.07 -3.50
N GLU A 104 8.68 30.75 -2.48
CA GLU A 104 7.31 31.25 -2.48
C GLU A 104 7.04 32.15 -3.70
N GLY A 105 5.88 31.96 -4.34
CA GLY A 105 5.39 32.84 -5.41
C GLY A 105 6.06 32.71 -6.78
N ASN A 106 7.02 31.81 -6.99
CA ASN A 106 7.75 31.73 -8.27
C ASN A 106 7.08 30.86 -9.36
N GLY A 107 6.01 30.12 -9.02
CA GLY A 107 5.25 29.29 -9.98
C GLY A 107 5.96 28.03 -10.49
N ILE A 108 7.13 27.66 -9.96
CA ILE A 108 7.99 26.55 -10.48
C ILE A 108 7.92 25.28 -9.58
N GLY A 109 7.10 25.26 -8.53
CA GLY A 109 6.96 24.11 -7.62
C GLY A 109 5.60 23.42 -7.65
N TYR A 110 5.59 22.07 -7.59
CA TYR A 110 4.39 21.24 -7.32
C TYR A 110 4.18 20.94 -5.82
N ALA A 111 4.72 21.77 -4.92
CA ALA A 111 4.55 21.76 -3.46
C ALA A 111 4.96 23.18 -2.98
N ASN A 112 4.30 23.89 -2.05
CA ASN A 112 3.10 23.70 -1.23
C ASN A 112 2.45 25.07 -1.00
N LYS A 113 1.52 25.46 -1.90
CA LYS A 113 0.83 26.77 -1.87
C LYS A 113 -0.10 26.99 -0.66
N ASN A 114 -0.41 25.94 0.10
CA ASN A 114 -1.23 25.98 1.32
C ASN A 114 -0.43 25.62 2.59
N CYS A 115 0.91 25.69 2.56
CA CYS A 115 1.74 25.69 3.78
C CYS A 115 2.12 27.10 4.25
N THR A 116 1.49 28.13 3.68
CA THR A 116 1.46 29.49 4.22
C THR A 116 0.13 29.68 4.92
N VAL A 117 0.22 29.83 6.23
CA VAL A 117 -0.84 30.20 7.17
C VAL A 117 -1.65 31.35 6.58
N SER A 118 -2.95 31.14 6.37
CA SER A 118 -3.94 32.21 6.44
C SER A 118 -4.40 32.34 7.89
#